data_AF-A0A7S1Y4K5-F1
#
_entry.id   AF-A0A7S1Y4K5-F1
#
_cell.length_a   1.000
_cell.length_b   1.000
_cell.length_c   1.000
_cell.angle_alpha   90.00
_cell.angle_beta   90.00
_cell.angle_gamma   90.00
#
_symmetry.space_group_name_H-M   'P 1'
#
loop_
_entity.id
_entity.type
_entity.pdbx_description
1 polymer ?
#
loop_
_entity_poly.entity_id
_entity_poly.type
_entity_poly.pdbx_seq_one_letter_code
_entity_poly.pdbx_strand_id
1 'polypeptide(L)'
;MMGGYRNQVIRLLSFCVYAMKNKLEKLLLPSILWATEIELEDTDGSRKEHFLPIPHDLLFDVEFWNEQENDLPKFVDYNEVDGSALPCWSFPKAKELEEAKKPAEELTVEVLKRGFLTPIANFSRAVATRDTVINPRRVDKLSEVHEGCGGNRNNPVAYGGGIAAGRLWNQYTQMQQSGGGIPFQADAKLLQSLRPKREWRELSMSCVKQHTTGKGNGGNDSSPSYVALHARMELEMMVHACGASMEKNLTKVFGMLEDLVQTELKAETDVNPTGLFIAVNRGGMEVFEGGGYMKHKANIDENIATLNKAVKDGGGLLHNRLHVFECGRLLTGQYYEANPHATNLGGLLDSVVNFYIATEALAFVGVRGSSYSTDIWTTRFHQGKGRMNFEYTPEGIKRIPNGGLPPPHHNCKRPRKN
;
A
#
# COMPACT_ATOMS: atom_id res chain seq x y z
N MET A 1 -9.64 13.82 -0.18
CA MET A 1 -8.74 12.73 0.21
C MET A 1 -7.64 12.53 -0.83
N MET A 2 -6.38 12.54 -0.40
CA MET A 2 -5.31 11.86 -1.14
C MET A 2 -5.69 10.38 -1.06
N GLY A 3 -5.94 9.70 -2.18
CA GLY A 3 -6.51 8.35 -2.15
C GLY A 3 -5.63 7.37 -1.35
N GLY A 4 -6.17 6.21 -0.95
CA GLY A 4 -5.44 5.20 -0.18
C GLY A 4 -4.14 4.71 -0.85
N TYR A 5 -3.34 3.92 -0.14
CA TYR A 5 -1.99 3.43 -0.50
C TYR A 5 -1.72 3.33 -2.01
N ARG A 6 -2.52 2.55 -2.74
CA ARG A 6 -2.42 2.40 -4.20
C ARG A 6 -2.29 3.71 -4.97
N ASN A 7 -3.16 4.68 -4.70
CA ASN A 7 -3.17 5.94 -5.43
C ASN A 7 -1.89 6.73 -5.18
N GLN A 8 -1.27 6.56 -4.02
CA GLN A 8 -0.02 7.19 -3.66
C GLN A 8 1.16 6.46 -4.32
N VAL A 9 1.17 5.11 -4.32
CA VAL A 9 2.13 4.28 -5.09
C VAL A 9 2.11 4.66 -6.57
N ILE A 10 0.93 4.68 -7.19
CA ILE A 10 0.78 4.95 -8.63
C ILE A 10 1.36 6.33 -8.99
N ARG A 11 1.21 7.32 -8.13
CA ARG A 11 1.76 8.66 -8.36
C ARG A 11 3.28 8.67 -8.24
N LEU A 12 3.84 7.99 -7.24
CA LEU A 12 5.28 7.79 -7.12
C LEU A 12 5.84 7.12 -8.39
N LEU A 13 5.24 6.00 -8.81
CA LEU A 13 5.65 5.30 -10.04
C LEU A 13 5.57 6.19 -11.27
N SER A 14 4.49 6.96 -11.42
CA SER A 14 4.33 7.91 -12.53
C SER A 14 5.43 8.97 -12.53
N PHE A 15 5.82 9.44 -11.35
CA PHE A 15 6.89 10.43 -11.19
C PHE A 15 8.27 9.83 -11.50
N CYS A 16 8.57 8.62 -11.04
CA CYS A 16 9.80 7.92 -11.37
C CYS A 16 9.90 7.67 -12.89
N VAL A 17 8.82 7.22 -13.54
CA VAL A 17 8.78 7.07 -15.01
C VAL A 17 9.03 8.40 -15.71
N TYR A 18 8.45 9.50 -15.22
CA TYR A 18 8.73 10.83 -15.76
C TYR A 18 10.21 11.22 -15.60
N ALA A 19 10.78 11.01 -14.42
CA ALA A 19 12.18 11.29 -14.12
C ALA A 19 13.11 10.51 -15.06
N MET A 20 12.87 9.21 -15.24
CA MET A 20 13.61 8.37 -16.18
C MET A 20 13.52 8.89 -17.62
N LYS A 21 12.30 9.18 -18.12
CA LYS A 21 12.09 9.72 -19.48
C LYS A 21 12.82 11.04 -19.73
N ASN A 22 12.95 11.87 -18.69
CA ASN A 22 13.59 13.17 -18.77
C ASN A 22 15.06 13.16 -18.30
N LYS A 23 15.62 11.98 -18.00
CA LYS A 23 17.01 11.81 -17.52
C LYS A 23 17.30 12.66 -16.27
N LEU A 24 16.36 12.70 -15.34
CA LEU A 24 16.55 13.29 -14.02
C LEU A 24 17.27 12.25 -13.15
N GLU A 25 18.44 12.61 -12.62
CA GLU A 25 19.28 11.68 -11.85
C GLU A 25 18.87 11.60 -10.38
N LYS A 26 18.23 12.67 -9.86
CA LYS A 26 17.93 12.82 -8.44
C LYS A 26 16.52 13.35 -8.22
N LEU A 27 15.85 12.78 -7.23
CA LEU A 27 14.54 13.20 -6.74
C LEU A 27 14.65 13.51 -5.25
N LEU A 28 14.04 14.62 -4.82
CA LEU A 28 14.15 15.06 -3.43
C LEU A 28 13.27 14.19 -2.53
N LEU A 29 13.88 13.43 -1.63
CA LEU A 29 13.19 12.49 -0.74
C LEU A 29 12.14 13.20 0.18
N PRO A 30 12.43 14.34 0.83
CA PRO A 30 11.44 15.09 1.63
C PRO A 30 10.16 15.50 0.89
N SER A 31 10.17 15.49 -0.44
CA SER A 31 8.98 15.81 -1.23
C SER A 31 8.03 14.62 -1.41
N ILE A 32 8.49 13.40 -1.16
CA ILE A 32 7.73 12.16 -1.35
C ILE A 32 7.07 11.80 -0.03
N LEU A 33 5.79 12.14 0.09
CA LEU A 33 5.01 11.90 1.29
C LEU A 33 3.82 10.99 1.02
N TRP A 34 3.55 10.16 2.02
CA TRP A 34 2.35 9.39 2.13
C TRP A 34 1.37 10.07 3.07
N ALA A 35 0.11 9.66 3.07
CA ALA A 35 -0.88 10.12 4.03
C ALA A 35 -1.58 8.92 4.68
N THR A 36 -1.69 8.95 5.99
CA THR A 36 -2.48 7.99 6.79
C THR A 36 -3.49 8.74 7.66
N GLU A 37 -4.54 8.04 8.05
CA GLU A 37 -5.43 8.45 9.14
C GLU A 37 -4.87 7.87 10.45
N ILE A 38 -4.83 8.69 11.50
CA ILE A 38 -4.50 8.28 12.87
C ILE A 38 -5.54 8.89 13.80
N GLU A 39 -6.01 8.11 14.78
CA GLU A 39 -6.93 8.59 15.81
C GLU A 39 -6.14 9.30 16.92
N LEU A 40 -6.38 10.60 17.07
CA LEU A 40 -5.67 11.45 18.02
C LEU A 40 -6.66 12.03 19.02
N GLU A 41 -6.20 12.26 20.25
CA GLU A 41 -6.96 13.02 21.24
C GLU A 41 -6.85 14.52 20.91
N ASP A 42 -8.00 15.14 20.67
CA ASP A 42 -8.13 16.56 20.39
C ASP A 42 -8.11 17.38 21.69
N THR A 43 -8.00 18.70 21.60
CA THR A 43 -7.88 19.61 22.75
C THR A 43 -9.10 19.61 23.68
N ASP A 44 -10.23 19.09 23.21
CA ASP A 44 -11.47 18.90 23.97
C ASP A 44 -11.56 17.49 24.60
N GLY A 45 -10.53 16.65 24.49
CA GLY A 45 -10.50 15.27 24.95
C GLY A 45 -11.24 14.28 24.03
N SER A 46 -11.82 14.75 22.91
CA SER A 46 -12.46 13.87 21.93
C SER A 46 -11.40 13.18 21.07
N ARG A 47 -11.62 11.92 20.71
CA ARG A 47 -10.77 11.23 19.75
C ARG A 47 -11.30 11.48 18.33
N LYS A 48 -10.45 12.02 17.45
CA LYS A 48 -10.79 12.31 16.05
C LYS A 48 -9.73 11.72 15.12
N GLU A 49 -10.15 11.39 13.91
CA GLU A 49 -9.23 10.95 12.86
C GLU A 49 -8.54 12.16 12.22
N HIS A 50 -7.21 12.14 12.18
CA HIS A 50 -6.38 13.16 11.56
C HIS A 50 -5.58 12.56 10.40
N PHE A 51 -5.49 13.29 9.29
CA PHE A 51 -4.62 12.93 8.18
C PHE A 51 -3.22 13.48 8.41
N LEU A 52 -2.25 12.58 8.59
CA LEU A 52 -0.86 12.95 8.79
C LEU A 52 0.02 12.49 7.62
N PRO A 53 1.00 13.32 7.22
CA PRO A 53 1.99 12.91 6.24
C PRO A 53 2.97 11.88 6.82
N ILE A 54 3.46 10.94 6.00
CA ILE A 54 4.52 10.00 6.36
C ILE A 54 5.67 10.13 5.37
N PRO A 55 6.91 10.38 5.83
CA PRO A 55 8.10 10.36 4.98
C PRO A 55 8.27 9.01 4.28
N HIS A 56 8.60 9.03 2.98
CA HIS A 56 8.72 7.82 2.17
C HIS A 56 9.68 6.77 2.75
N ASP A 57 10.83 7.20 3.25
CA ASP A 57 11.87 6.34 3.83
C ASP A 57 11.52 5.76 5.19
N LEU A 58 10.43 6.21 5.84
CA LEU A 58 9.89 5.46 6.99
C LEU A 58 9.17 4.19 6.55
N LEU A 59 8.69 4.12 5.29
CA LEU A 59 7.93 2.98 4.78
C LEU A 59 8.72 2.11 3.82
N PHE A 60 9.61 2.71 3.01
CA PHE A 60 10.28 2.06 1.90
C PHE A 60 11.80 2.06 2.06
N ASP A 61 12.42 1.03 1.50
CA ASP A 61 13.86 0.80 1.55
C ASP A 61 14.59 1.69 0.53
N VAL A 62 14.87 2.93 0.94
CA VAL A 62 15.52 3.94 0.08
C VAL A 62 16.96 3.57 -0.25
N GLU A 63 17.68 2.93 0.67
CA GLU A 63 19.05 2.45 0.42
C GLU A 63 19.06 1.46 -0.74
N PHE A 64 18.20 0.44 -0.69
CA PHE A 64 18.08 -0.52 -1.78
C PHE A 64 17.63 0.09 -3.10
N TRP A 65 16.68 1.04 -3.05
CA TRP A 65 16.28 1.78 -4.24
C TRP A 65 17.48 2.49 -4.85
N ASN A 66 18.25 3.19 -4.02
CA ASN A 66 19.42 3.93 -4.43
C ASN A 66 20.56 3.03 -4.87
N GLU A 67 20.61 1.73 -4.56
CA GLU A 67 21.59 0.81 -5.15
C GLU A 67 21.35 0.57 -6.66
N GLN A 68 20.18 0.92 -7.20
CA GLN A 68 19.79 0.72 -8.60
C GLN A 68 20.16 1.91 -9.52
N GLU A 69 21.23 2.64 -9.20
CA GLU A 69 21.58 3.98 -9.72
C GLU A 69 21.67 4.09 -11.25
N ASN A 70 21.99 3.00 -11.92
CA ASN A 70 22.13 3.00 -13.38
C ASN A 70 20.79 3.07 -14.12
N ASP A 71 19.70 2.75 -13.44
CA ASP A 71 18.38 2.58 -14.05
C ASP A 71 17.31 3.49 -13.44
N LEU A 72 17.47 3.87 -12.16
CA LEU A 72 16.46 4.61 -11.40
C LEU A 72 17.01 5.95 -10.87
N PRO A 73 16.17 7.00 -10.80
CA PRO A 73 16.56 8.24 -10.14
C PRO A 73 16.82 8.00 -8.66
N LYS A 74 17.92 8.54 -8.12
CA LYS A 74 18.22 8.45 -6.69
C LYS A 74 17.26 9.31 -5.88
N PHE A 75 16.79 8.79 -4.76
CA PHE A 75 16.17 9.60 -3.73
C PHE A 75 17.28 10.20 -2.86
N VAL A 76 17.40 11.52 -2.88
CA VAL A 76 18.42 12.24 -2.10
C VAL A 76 17.77 13.08 -1.02
N ASP A 77 18.38 13.10 0.16
CA ASP A 77 17.97 14.01 1.22
C ASP A 77 18.51 15.42 0.96
N TYR A 78 17.89 16.44 1.54
CA TYR A 78 18.31 17.82 1.46
C TYR A 78 19.77 18.01 1.92
N ASN A 79 20.15 17.33 3.00
CA ASN A 79 21.50 17.44 3.59
C ASN A 79 22.60 16.89 2.67
N GLU A 80 22.24 16.04 1.70
CA GLU A 80 23.18 15.45 0.74
C GLU A 80 23.37 16.31 -0.51
N VAL A 81 22.57 17.37 -0.64
CA VAL A 81 22.66 18.32 -1.75
C VAL A 81 23.58 19.44 -1.30
N ASP A 82 24.66 19.68 -2.05
CA ASP A 82 25.57 20.81 -1.83
C ASP A 82 24.73 22.09 -1.66
N GLY A 83 24.89 22.79 -0.53
CA GLY A 83 24.08 23.95 -0.16
C GLY A 83 24.12 25.09 -1.20
N SER A 84 25.09 25.07 -2.11
CA SER A 84 25.16 25.98 -3.27
C SER A 84 24.17 25.66 -4.40
N ALA A 85 23.63 24.43 -4.47
CA ALA A 85 22.69 23.96 -5.49
C ALA A 85 21.20 24.14 -5.11
N LEU A 86 20.92 24.64 -3.90
CA LEU A 86 19.57 24.76 -3.32
C LEU A 86 18.97 26.17 -3.19
N PRO A 87 19.47 27.27 -3.82
CA PRO A 87 18.94 28.61 -3.55
C PRO A 87 17.45 28.77 -3.94
N CYS A 88 16.87 27.83 -4.68
CA CYS A 88 15.48 27.83 -5.11
C CYS A 88 14.48 27.20 -4.11
N TRP A 89 14.94 26.51 -3.07
CA TRP A 89 14.04 25.86 -2.10
C TRP A 89 14.13 26.53 -0.72
N SER A 90 13.16 27.39 -0.41
CA SER A 90 13.03 27.98 0.92
C SER A 90 12.29 27.04 1.87
N PHE A 91 12.99 26.54 2.88
CA PHE A 91 12.43 25.76 3.98
C PHE A 91 12.06 26.69 5.15
N PRO A 92 11.00 26.39 5.93
CA PRO A 92 10.73 27.10 7.17
C PRO A 92 11.94 27.02 8.10
N LYS A 93 12.30 28.13 8.75
CA LYS A 93 13.44 28.15 9.68
C LYS A 93 13.09 27.41 10.96
N ALA A 94 14.06 26.71 11.56
CA ALA A 94 13.91 25.91 12.79
C ALA A 94 13.21 26.63 13.97
N LYS A 95 13.26 27.96 14.02
CA LYS A 95 12.57 28.77 15.02
C LYS A 95 11.04 28.67 14.97
N GLU A 96 10.47 28.40 13.78
CA GLU A 96 9.02 28.23 13.60
C GLU A 96 8.53 26.83 14.02
N LEU A 97 9.43 25.84 14.11
CA LEU A 97 9.11 24.49 14.63
C LEU A 97 8.92 24.48 16.16
N GLU A 98 9.69 25.29 16.89
CA GLU A 98 9.64 25.31 18.36
C GLU A 98 8.36 25.92 18.94
N GLU A 99 7.57 26.63 18.13
CA GLU A 99 6.31 27.25 18.56
C GLU A 99 5.11 26.30 18.40
N ALA A 100 5.27 25.16 17.70
CA ALA A 100 4.24 24.12 17.54
C ALA A 100 4.09 23.21 18.79
N LYS A 101 4.32 23.75 20.00
CA LYS A 101 4.33 23.08 21.32
C LYS A 101 2.94 22.67 21.84
N LYS A 102 2.12 22.03 21.01
CA LYS A 102 1.17 21.01 21.50
C LYS A 102 1.80 19.64 21.23
N PRO A 103 1.34 18.53 21.84
CA PRO A 103 1.88 17.20 21.58
C PRO A 103 1.49 16.80 20.16
N ALA A 104 2.18 17.39 19.19
CA ALA A 104 2.28 16.96 17.83
C ALA A 104 3.07 15.66 17.92
N GLU A 105 2.33 14.56 17.81
CA GLU A 105 2.84 13.19 17.88
C GLU A 105 4.14 13.03 17.09
N GLU A 106 4.98 12.11 17.55
CA GLU A 106 6.32 11.83 17.05
C GLU A 106 6.42 11.86 15.51
N LEU A 107 5.38 11.39 14.80
CA LEU A 107 5.31 11.46 13.33
C LEU A 107 5.33 12.89 12.80
N THR A 108 4.56 13.82 13.39
CA THR A 108 4.54 15.23 12.98
C THR A 108 5.89 15.90 13.26
N VAL A 109 6.53 15.58 14.39
CA VAL A 109 7.88 16.08 14.70
C VAL A 109 8.90 15.54 13.70
N GLU A 110 8.85 14.25 13.39
CA GLU A 110 9.74 13.60 12.44
C GLU A 110 9.59 14.18 11.03
N VAL A 111 8.34 14.38 10.61
CA VAL A 111 7.92 15.12 9.41
C VAL A 111 8.56 16.52 9.40
N LEU A 112 8.38 17.33 10.45
CA LEU A 112 8.89 18.71 10.48
C LEU A 112 10.42 18.79 10.51
N LYS A 113 11.12 17.88 11.22
CA LYS A 113 12.59 17.85 11.32
C LYS A 113 13.28 17.72 9.97
N ARG A 114 12.65 17.05 9.01
CA ARG A 114 13.21 16.77 7.67
C ARG A 114 13.16 17.98 6.73
N GLY A 115 12.42 19.02 7.12
CA GLY A 115 12.20 20.19 6.28
C GLY A 115 11.25 19.89 5.13
N PHE A 116 10.33 20.81 4.85
CA PHE A 116 9.49 20.74 3.66
C PHE A 116 9.74 21.87 2.68
N LEU A 117 9.57 21.53 1.40
CA LEU A 117 9.31 22.51 0.36
C LEU A 117 8.08 23.32 0.74
N THR A 118 8.14 24.64 0.62
CA THR A 118 7.12 25.60 1.11
C THR A 118 5.66 25.16 0.90
N PRO A 119 5.24 24.55 -0.23
CA PRO A 119 3.86 24.07 -0.39
C PRO A 119 3.49 22.89 0.52
N ILE A 120 4.43 21.97 0.72
CA ILE A 120 4.29 20.83 1.63
C ILE A 120 4.47 21.30 3.06
N ALA A 121 5.36 22.27 3.32
CA ALA A 121 5.53 22.90 4.62
C ALA A 121 4.26 23.60 5.07
N ASN A 122 3.62 24.31 4.13
CA ASN A 122 2.36 24.98 4.36
C ASN A 122 1.21 23.97 4.51
N PHE A 123 1.26 22.80 3.85
CA PHE A 123 0.30 21.72 4.09
C PHE A 123 0.50 21.08 5.48
N SER A 124 1.72 20.68 5.83
CA SER A 124 2.07 20.14 7.15
C SER A 124 1.78 21.15 8.26
N ARG A 125 2.05 22.45 8.02
CA ARG A 125 1.69 23.54 8.94
C ARG A 125 0.19 23.71 9.03
N ALA A 126 -0.55 23.79 7.91
CA ALA A 126 -2.01 23.91 7.94
C ALA A 126 -2.67 22.73 8.69
N VAL A 127 -2.14 21.51 8.53
CA VAL A 127 -2.55 20.33 9.29
C VAL A 127 -2.19 20.48 10.78
N ALA A 128 -0.94 20.85 11.10
CA ALA A 128 -0.44 20.96 12.47
C ALA A 128 -1.05 22.15 13.26
N THR A 129 -1.28 23.29 12.60
CA THR A 129 -1.79 24.53 13.18
C THR A 129 -3.29 24.71 13.01
N ARG A 130 -3.97 23.76 12.34
CA ARG A 130 -5.43 23.75 12.11
C ARG A 130 -5.96 24.98 11.36
N ASP A 131 -5.09 25.61 10.58
CA ASP A 131 -5.39 26.86 9.86
C ASP A 131 -5.74 26.57 8.38
N THR A 132 -6.77 27.23 7.86
CA THR A 132 -7.58 26.81 6.68
C THR A 132 -6.88 26.48 5.33
N VAL A 133 -7.52 25.53 4.62
CA VAL A 133 -7.68 25.29 3.15
C VAL A 133 -6.49 25.59 2.24
N ILE A 134 -5.38 24.87 2.41
CA ILE A 134 -4.43 24.68 1.31
C ILE A 134 -4.80 23.39 0.59
N ASN A 135 -5.15 23.50 -0.70
CA ASN A 135 -5.31 22.34 -1.56
C ASN A 135 -3.95 22.02 -2.19
N PRO A 136 -3.16 21.08 -1.63
CA PRO A 136 -1.82 20.75 -2.14
C PRO A 136 -1.84 20.29 -3.60
N ARG A 137 -3.02 19.92 -4.13
CA ARG A 137 -3.22 19.63 -5.54
C ARG A 137 -3.11 20.85 -6.46
N ARG A 138 -2.91 22.07 -5.96
CA ARG A 138 -2.98 23.32 -6.75
C ARG A 138 -1.67 24.08 -6.88
N VAL A 139 -0.57 23.63 -6.26
CA VAL A 139 0.68 24.41 -6.25
C VAL A 139 1.67 23.82 -7.25
N ASP A 140 1.89 24.49 -8.39
CA ASP A 140 2.95 24.18 -9.36
C ASP A 140 4.22 24.94 -9.05
N LYS A 141 5.33 24.22 -8.95
CA LYS A 141 6.67 24.81 -8.81
C LYS A 141 7.63 24.30 -9.87
N LEU A 142 7.19 23.46 -10.81
CA LEU A 142 8.11 22.82 -11.76
C LEU A 142 8.77 23.82 -12.70
N SER A 143 8.05 24.87 -13.13
CA SER A 143 8.62 25.97 -13.93
C SER A 143 9.67 26.75 -13.12
N GLU A 144 9.39 27.06 -11.86
CA GLU A 144 10.35 27.71 -10.95
C GLU A 144 11.60 26.84 -10.70
N VAL A 145 11.46 25.51 -10.70
CA VAL A 145 12.59 24.57 -10.62
C VAL A 145 13.43 24.60 -11.89
N HIS A 146 12.79 24.55 -13.06
CA HIS A 146 13.48 24.56 -14.34
C HIS A 146 14.13 25.91 -14.66
N GLU A 147 13.48 27.02 -14.30
CA GLU A 147 13.92 28.38 -14.62
C GLU A 147 14.82 28.98 -13.52
N GLY A 148 14.55 28.67 -12.24
CA GLY A 148 15.27 29.23 -11.08
C GLY A 148 16.47 28.40 -10.59
N CYS A 149 16.48 27.09 -10.82
CA CYS A 149 17.60 26.21 -10.45
C CYS A 149 18.52 25.88 -11.66
N GLY A 150 18.54 26.73 -12.70
CA GLY A 150 19.52 26.68 -13.80
C GLY A 150 19.47 25.47 -14.74
N GLY A 151 18.36 24.71 -14.77
CA GLY A 151 18.17 23.58 -15.69
C GLY A 151 19.19 22.43 -15.54
N ASN A 152 20.02 22.43 -14.49
CA ASN A 152 21.02 21.40 -14.27
C ASN A 152 20.34 20.09 -13.86
N ARG A 153 20.58 19.02 -14.63
CA ARG A 153 20.01 17.67 -14.36
C ARG A 153 20.48 17.08 -13.02
N ASN A 154 21.54 17.63 -12.45
CA ASN A 154 22.08 17.24 -11.15
C ASN A 154 21.29 17.85 -9.98
N ASN A 155 20.41 18.82 -10.23
CA ASN A 155 19.61 19.45 -9.19
C ASN A 155 18.38 18.57 -8.89
N PRO A 156 18.13 18.24 -7.62
CA PRO A 156 17.03 17.37 -7.24
C PRO A 156 15.67 18.03 -7.51
N VAL A 157 14.74 17.25 -8.07
CA VAL A 157 13.38 17.73 -8.39
C VAL A 157 12.40 17.32 -7.30
N ALA A 158 11.50 18.25 -6.96
CA ALA A 158 10.42 18.05 -6.01
C ALA A 158 9.22 17.30 -6.58
N TYR A 159 8.67 16.38 -5.79
CA TYR A 159 7.37 15.76 -5.97
C TYR A 159 6.23 16.72 -5.58
N GLY A 160 5.16 16.77 -6.38
CA GLY A 160 3.92 17.47 -6.03
C GLY A 160 3.68 18.86 -6.64
N GLY A 161 4.52 19.34 -7.58
CA GLY A 161 4.25 20.58 -8.32
C GLY A 161 3.14 20.43 -9.37
N GLY A 162 1.99 21.10 -9.22
CA GLY A 162 1.10 21.40 -10.35
C GLY A 162 -0.16 22.23 -10.14
N ILE A 163 -0.59 22.91 -11.20
CA ILE A 163 -1.86 23.66 -11.30
C ILE A 163 -3.01 22.64 -11.31
N ALA A 164 -4.00 22.85 -10.43
CA ALA A 164 -5.27 22.12 -10.33
C ALA A 164 -5.20 20.60 -10.60
N ALA A 165 -5.21 19.83 -9.51
CA ALA A 165 -5.03 18.38 -9.44
C ALA A 165 -3.55 17.89 -9.44
N GLY A 166 -2.59 18.76 -9.79
CA GLY A 166 -1.16 18.43 -9.88
C GLY A 166 -0.78 18.07 -11.33
N ARG A 167 0.36 18.55 -11.86
CA ARG A 167 0.78 18.37 -13.25
C ARG A 167 1.03 16.90 -13.52
N LEU A 168 1.64 16.22 -12.56
CA LEU A 168 1.84 14.77 -12.58
C LEU A 168 0.53 13.99 -12.52
N TRP A 169 -0.49 14.49 -11.81
CA TRP A 169 -1.82 13.87 -11.83
C TRP A 169 -2.53 14.09 -13.17
N ASN A 170 -2.42 15.28 -13.75
CA ASN A 170 -3.00 15.58 -15.06
C ASN A 170 -2.28 14.81 -16.17
N GLN A 171 -0.94 14.68 -16.09
CA GLN A 171 -0.14 13.84 -16.99
C GLN A 171 -0.47 12.36 -16.81
N TYR A 172 -0.61 11.87 -15.57
CA TYR A 172 -1.11 10.52 -15.29
C TYR A 172 -2.51 10.32 -15.86
N THR A 173 -3.42 11.27 -15.64
CA THR A 173 -4.81 11.20 -16.14
C THR A 173 -4.82 11.25 -17.67
N GLN A 174 -3.96 12.04 -18.32
CA GLN A 174 -3.76 12.06 -19.77
C GLN A 174 -3.17 10.74 -20.28
N MET A 175 -2.20 10.14 -19.57
CA MET A 175 -1.68 8.81 -19.88
C MET A 175 -2.79 7.76 -19.80
N GLN A 176 -3.62 7.80 -18.75
CA GLN A 176 -4.79 6.92 -18.63
C GLN A 176 -5.82 7.15 -19.75
N GLN A 177 -6.09 8.41 -20.10
CA GLN A 177 -7.08 8.79 -21.12
C GLN A 177 -6.63 8.46 -22.54
N SER A 178 -5.32 8.50 -22.80
CA SER A 178 -4.73 8.16 -24.11
C SER A 178 -4.64 6.66 -24.38
N GLY A 179 -5.18 5.82 -23.49
CA GLY A 179 -5.06 4.36 -23.60
C GLY A 179 -3.65 3.85 -23.35
N GLY A 180 -2.72 4.72 -22.93
CA GLY A 180 -1.48 4.31 -22.32
C GLY A 180 -1.86 3.47 -21.10
N GLY A 181 -1.48 2.20 -21.10
CA GLY A 181 -1.72 1.31 -19.98
C GLY A 181 -1.38 2.04 -18.68
N ILE A 182 -2.19 1.80 -17.64
CA ILE A 182 -1.90 2.22 -16.27
C ILE A 182 -0.38 2.04 -16.05
N PRO A 183 0.34 2.91 -15.29
CA PRO A 183 1.79 2.80 -15.06
C PRO A 183 2.24 1.46 -14.43
N PHE A 184 1.41 0.42 -14.41
CA PHE A 184 1.75 -0.98 -14.25
C PHE A 184 2.40 -1.62 -15.50
N GLN A 185 2.41 -0.92 -16.64
CA GLN A 185 3.48 -1.08 -17.65
C GLN A 185 4.75 -0.28 -17.28
N ALA A 186 4.90 0.11 -16.01
CA ALA A 186 6.17 0.61 -15.52
C ALA A 186 7.27 -0.38 -15.86
N ASP A 187 8.48 0.16 -16.00
CA ASP A 187 9.69 -0.62 -16.02
C ASP A 187 9.64 -1.65 -14.88
N ALA A 188 9.81 -2.93 -15.20
CA ALA A 188 9.78 -4.01 -14.22
C ALA A 188 10.75 -3.72 -13.06
N LYS A 189 11.86 -3.03 -13.34
CA LYS A 189 12.84 -2.58 -12.34
C LYS A 189 12.23 -1.66 -11.30
N LEU A 190 11.34 -0.73 -11.67
CA LEU A 190 10.66 0.15 -10.70
C LEU A 190 9.86 -0.64 -9.67
N LEU A 191 9.08 -1.62 -10.15
CA LEU A 191 8.23 -2.44 -9.29
C LEU A 191 9.04 -3.44 -8.46
N GLN A 192 10.16 -3.93 -8.98
CA GLN A 192 11.11 -4.78 -8.23
C GLN A 192 11.88 -3.99 -7.16
N SER A 193 12.11 -2.69 -7.39
CA SER A 193 12.89 -1.83 -6.50
C SER A 193 12.06 -1.24 -5.36
N LEU A 194 10.75 -1.03 -5.58
CA LEU A 194 9.84 -0.54 -4.55
C LEU A 194 9.51 -1.66 -3.55
N ARG A 195 10.30 -1.74 -2.47
CA ARG A 195 10.09 -2.69 -1.38
C ARG A 195 9.93 -1.98 -0.02
N PRO A 196 9.17 -2.55 0.92
CA PRO A 196 9.09 -1.99 2.26
C PRO A 196 10.47 -1.95 2.92
N LYS A 197 10.64 -1.01 3.85
CA LYS A 197 11.81 -0.90 4.69
C LYS A 197 12.09 -2.25 5.38
N ARG A 198 13.37 -2.55 5.57
CA ARG A 198 13.84 -3.84 6.09
C ARG A 198 13.10 -4.28 7.36
N GLU A 199 12.91 -3.38 8.32
CA GLU A 199 12.20 -3.66 9.57
C GLU A 199 10.76 -4.14 9.34
N TRP A 200 10.03 -3.57 8.39
CA TRP A 200 8.67 -3.99 8.06
C TRP A 200 8.62 -5.33 7.33
N ARG A 201 9.64 -5.62 6.52
CA ARG A 201 9.79 -6.94 5.89
C ARG A 201 10.08 -8.02 6.91
N GLU A 202 10.98 -7.74 7.86
CA GLU A 202 11.30 -8.65 8.96
C GLU A 202 10.10 -8.89 9.87
N LEU A 203 9.37 -7.83 10.23
CA LEU A 203 8.10 -7.92 10.96
C LEU A 203 7.08 -8.77 10.20
N SER A 204 6.89 -8.51 8.91
CA SER A 204 5.98 -9.30 8.07
C SER A 204 6.33 -10.78 8.06
N MET A 205 7.61 -11.11 7.87
CA MET A 205 8.06 -12.50 7.81
C MET A 205 8.10 -13.18 9.17
N SER A 206 8.21 -12.45 10.28
CA SER A 206 8.12 -13.04 11.63
C SER A 206 6.72 -13.59 11.88
N CYS A 207 5.67 -12.85 11.48
CA CYS A 207 4.28 -13.32 11.52
C CYS A 207 4.11 -14.59 10.67
N VAL A 208 4.57 -14.57 9.42
CA VAL A 208 4.49 -15.75 8.54
C VAL A 208 5.18 -16.95 9.18
N LYS A 209 6.41 -16.80 9.68
CA LYS A 209 7.17 -17.89 10.32
C LYS A 209 6.41 -18.47 11.52
N GLN A 210 5.93 -17.61 12.42
CA GLN A 210 5.16 -18.03 13.60
C GLN A 210 3.98 -18.95 13.24
N HIS A 211 3.32 -18.70 12.11
CA HIS A 211 2.17 -19.48 11.68
C HIS A 211 2.50 -20.68 10.77
N THR A 212 3.68 -20.72 10.14
CA THR A 212 4.01 -21.71 9.11
C THR A 212 5.12 -22.69 9.49
N THR A 213 5.99 -22.36 10.45
CA THR A 213 7.18 -23.17 10.81
C THR A 213 7.02 -24.01 12.08
N GLY A 214 5.84 -24.00 12.73
CA GLY A 214 5.63 -24.63 14.04
C GLY A 214 4.46 -25.60 14.05
N LYS A 215 4.76 -26.91 13.85
CA LYS A 215 4.03 -28.10 14.40
C LYS A 215 4.58 -29.43 13.87
N GLY A 216 5.46 -29.44 12.86
CA GLY A 216 6.18 -30.64 12.43
C GLY A 216 7.49 -30.81 13.21
N ASN A 217 7.62 -31.90 13.97
CA ASN A 217 8.87 -32.29 14.62
C ASN A 217 10.01 -32.44 13.58
N GLY A 218 11.08 -31.66 13.70
CA GLY A 218 12.38 -32.00 13.12
C GLY A 218 12.95 -30.99 12.11
N GLY A 219 13.70 -30.01 12.61
CA GLY A 219 15.12 -29.86 12.26
C GLY A 219 15.55 -29.34 10.89
N ASN A 220 14.65 -29.08 9.93
CA ASN A 220 15.06 -28.46 8.66
C ASN A 220 14.52 -27.04 8.55
N ASP A 221 15.44 -26.12 8.26
CA ASP A 221 15.30 -24.67 8.05
C ASP A 221 14.49 -24.36 6.76
N SER A 222 13.38 -25.06 6.57
CA SER A 222 12.53 -24.91 5.39
C SER A 222 11.91 -23.51 5.40
N SER A 223 12.12 -22.79 4.30
CA SER A 223 11.49 -21.49 4.10
C SER A 223 9.97 -21.60 4.22
N PRO A 224 9.30 -20.64 4.86
CA PRO A 224 7.85 -20.70 5.06
C PRO A 224 7.12 -20.81 3.71
N SER A 225 6.21 -21.77 3.59
CA SER A 225 5.39 -21.97 2.39
C SER A 225 3.92 -21.72 2.68
N TYR A 226 3.33 -20.75 2.00
CA TYR A 226 1.96 -20.32 2.26
C TYR A 226 1.29 -19.78 0.99
N VAL A 227 -0.04 -19.84 0.99
CA VAL A 227 -0.90 -19.18 0.01
C VAL A 227 -1.43 -17.89 0.63
N ALA A 228 -1.58 -16.84 -0.18
CA ALA A 228 -2.22 -15.60 0.23
C ALA A 228 -3.59 -15.46 -0.44
N LEU A 229 -4.61 -15.15 0.35
CA LEU A 229 -5.96 -14.84 -0.11
C LEU A 229 -6.26 -13.37 0.22
N HIS A 230 -6.72 -12.61 -0.77
CA HIS A 230 -7.36 -11.32 -0.53
C HIS A 230 -8.88 -11.48 -0.55
N ALA A 231 -9.48 -11.68 0.63
CA ALA A 231 -10.90 -11.93 0.79
C ALA A 231 -11.67 -10.61 0.90
N ARG A 232 -12.20 -10.13 -0.22
CA ARG A 232 -12.78 -8.80 -0.34
C ARG A 232 -14.27 -8.79 0.03
N MET A 233 -14.55 -9.20 1.26
CA MET A 233 -15.89 -9.47 1.80
C MET A 233 -16.52 -8.24 2.49
N GLU A 234 -16.02 -7.04 2.21
CA GLU A 234 -16.58 -5.80 2.75
C GLU A 234 -17.97 -5.51 2.17
N LEU A 235 -18.83 -4.89 2.97
CA LEU A 235 -20.21 -4.63 2.61
C LEU A 235 -20.34 -3.78 1.33
N GLU A 236 -19.57 -2.69 1.23
CA GLU A 236 -19.53 -1.82 0.04
C GLU A 236 -19.35 -2.66 -1.22
N MET A 237 -18.53 -3.70 -1.10
CA MET A 237 -18.03 -4.43 -2.24
C MET A 237 -18.93 -5.58 -2.65
N MET A 238 -19.64 -6.18 -1.71
CA MET A 238 -20.74 -7.09 -2.00
C MET A 238 -21.87 -6.42 -2.79
N VAL A 239 -22.05 -5.11 -2.63
CA VAL A 239 -23.14 -4.33 -3.26
C VAL A 239 -22.69 -3.66 -4.55
N HIS A 240 -21.41 -3.31 -4.64
CA HIS A 240 -20.85 -2.65 -5.80
C HIS A 240 -20.92 -3.53 -7.07
N ALA A 241 -20.99 -2.89 -8.24
CA ALA A 241 -21.04 -3.60 -9.52
C ALA A 241 -19.86 -4.56 -9.73
N CYS A 242 -18.65 -4.19 -9.29
CA CYS A 242 -17.50 -5.10 -9.40
C CYS A 242 -17.62 -6.32 -8.46
N GLY A 243 -18.54 -6.32 -7.49
CA GLY A 243 -18.85 -7.48 -6.65
C GLY A 243 -19.81 -8.49 -7.28
N ALA A 244 -20.33 -8.23 -8.49
CA ALA A 244 -21.19 -9.17 -9.18
C ALA A 244 -20.44 -10.43 -9.65
N SER A 245 -19.14 -10.30 -9.94
CA SER A 245 -18.29 -11.38 -10.46
C SER A 245 -17.49 -12.12 -9.39
N MET A 246 -17.78 -11.91 -8.10
CA MET A 246 -17.05 -12.55 -7.00
C MET A 246 -17.97 -13.52 -6.25
N GLU A 247 -17.40 -14.63 -5.77
CA GLU A 247 -18.03 -15.42 -4.73
C GLU A 247 -18.06 -14.60 -3.43
N LYS A 248 -19.22 -14.54 -2.79
CA LYS A 248 -19.49 -13.71 -1.60
C LYS A 248 -19.57 -14.54 -0.32
N ASN A 249 -19.48 -15.86 -0.41
CA ASN A 249 -19.46 -16.78 0.71
C ASN A 249 -18.03 -17.29 0.94
N LEU A 250 -17.44 -16.92 2.08
CA LEU A 250 -16.05 -17.26 2.42
C LEU A 250 -15.85 -18.76 2.60
N THR A 251 -16.84 -19.48 3.13
CA THR A 251 -16.81 -20.95 3.25
C THR A 251 -16.63 -21.61 1.88
N LYS A 252 -17.33 -21.12 0.85
CA LYS A 252 -17.15 -21.62 -0.52
C LYS A 252 -15.77 -21.29 -1.07
N VAL A 253 -15.28 -20.06 -0.88
CA VAL A 253 -13.92 -19.66 -1.31
C VAL A 253 -12.86 -20.55 -0.66
N PHE A 254 -13.05 -20.90 0.61
CA PHE A 254 -12.19 -21.83 1.32
C PHE A 254 -12.21 -23.25 0.72
N GLY A 255 -13.38 -23.77 0.33
CA GLY A 255 -13.47 -25.03 -0.40
C GLY A 255 -12.75 -24.98 -1.77
N MET A 256 -12.89 -23.87 -2.50
CA MET A 256 -12.18 -23.69 -3.77
C MET A 256 -10.65 -23.62 -3.59
N LEU A 257 -10.17 -23.00 -2.51
CA LEU A 257 -8.75 -22.96 -2.17
C LEU A 257 -8.20 -24.33 -1.83
N GLU A 258 -9.01 -25.15 -1.15
CA GLU A 258 -8.69 -26.54 -0.86
C GLU A 258 -8.46 -27.33 -2.15
N ASP A 259 -9.39 -27.23 -3.11
CA ASP A 259 -9.24 -27.85 -4.42
C ASP A 259 -7.98 -27.36 -5.16
N LEU A 260 -7.75 -26.03 -5.18
CA LEU A 260 -6.57 -25.43 -5.81
C LEU A 260 -5.26 -25.98 -5.25
N VAL A 261 -5.17 -26.08 -3.93
CA VAL A 261 -3.94 -26.56 -3.25
C VAL A 261 -3.69 -28.04 -3.54
N GLN A 262 -4.73 -28.88 -3.51
CA GLN A 262 -4.58 -30.32 -3.74
C GLN A 262 -4.34 -30.70 -5.19
N THR A 263 -4.78 -29.86 -6.13
CA THR A 263 -4.69 -30.14 -7.57
C THR A 263 -3.56 -29.35 -8.21
N GLU A 264 -3.78 -28.07 -8.48
CA GLU A 264 -2.88 -27.25 -9.29
C GLU A 264 -1.56 -26.93 -8.58
N LEU A 265 -1.59 -26.48 -7.33
CA LEU A 265 -0.35 -26.07 -6.64
C LEU A 265 0.58 -27.26 -6.42
N LYS A 266 0.02 -28.37 -5.95
CA LYS A 266 0.77 -29.62 -5.73
C LYS A 266 1.41 -30.12 -7.03
N ALA A 267 0.71 -30.03 -8.16
CA ALA A 267 1.24 -30.46 -9.45
C ALA A 267 2.35 -29.54 -9.99
N GLU A 268 2.29 -28.24 -9.73
CA GLU A 268 3.24 -27.28 -10.30
C GLU A 268 4.50 -27.04 -9.46
N THR A 269 4.40 -27.06 -8.14
CA THR A 269 5.51 -26.64 -7.26
C THR A 269 6.17 -27.79 -6.52
N ASP A 270 5.50 -28.94 -6.40
CA ASP A 270 5.86 -30.03 -5.49
C ASP A 270 5.99 -29.60 -4.01
N VAL A 271 5.54 -28.38 -3.69
CA VAL A 271 5.56 -27.81 -2.34
C VAL A 271 4.15 -27.79 -1.78
N ASN A 272 3.95 -28.44 -0.64
CA ASN A 272 2.70 -28.33 0.12
C ASN A 272 2.76 -27.09 1.02
N PRO A 273 1.94 -26.05 0.77
CA PRO A 273 1.86 -24.92 1.68
C PRO A 273 1.36 -25.38 3.06
N THR A 274 1.89 -24.77 4.11
CA THR A 274 1.49 -25.02 5.51
C THR A 274 0.63 -23.90 6.09
N GLY A 275 0.53 -22.76 5.40
CA GLY A 275 -0.26 -21.62 5.83
C GLY A 275 -1.17 -21.03 4.75
N LEU A 276 -2.25 -20.42 5.20
CA LEU A 276 -3.11 -19.53 4.43
C LEU A 276 -3.13 -18.16 5.10
N PHE A 277 -2.43 -17.20 4.50
CA PHE A 277 -2.52 -15.80 4.87
C PHE A 277 -3.80 -15.19 4.29
N ILE A 278 -4.58 -14.48 5.11
CA ILE A 278 -5.77 -13.75 4.65
C ILE A 278 -5.56 -12.25 4.84
N ALA A 279 -5.60 -11.51 3.74
CA ALA A 279 -5.73 -10.06 3.73
C ALA A 279 -7.21 -9.69 3.61
N VAL A 280 -7.79 -9.10 4.67
CA VAL A 280 -9.19 -8.69 4.73
C VAL A 280 -9.34 -7.44 5.59
N ASN A 281 -10.27 -6.55 5.22
CA ASN A 281 -10.63 -5.40 6.04
C ASN A 281 -11.80 -5.76 6.96
N ARG A 282 -11.50 -6.29 8.16
CA ARG A 282 -12.52 -6.63 9.18
C ARG A 282 -13.42 -5.45 9.53
N GLY A 283 -12.84 -4.25 9.68
CA GLY A 283 -13.62 -3.04 9.94
C GLY A 283 -14.66 -2.77 8.85
N GLY A 284 -14.29 -2.94 7.57
CA GLY A 284 -15.20 -2.81 6.42
C GLY A 284 -16.26 -3.91 6.32
N MET A 285 -16.11 -5.04 7.03
CA MET A 285 -17.15 -6.05 7.18
C MET A 285 -18.14 -5.70 8.31
N GLU A 286 -17.69 -4.97 9.33
CA GLU A 286 -18.45 -4.67 10.55
C GLU A 286 -19.22 -3.34 10.51
N VAL A 287 -19.12 -2.54 9.43
CA VAL A 287 -19.88 -1.29 9.27
C VAL A 287 -21.34 -1.59 8.90
N PHE A 288 -22.29 -1.28 9.79
CA PHE A 288 -23.72 -1.53 9.60
C PHE A 288 -24.61 -0.28 9.58
N GLU A 289 -24.04 0.93 9.62
CA GLU A 289 -24.85 2.15 9.72
C GLU A 289 -25.34 2.65 8.34
N GLY A 290 -26.66 2.83 8.21
CA GLY A 290 -27.32 3.46 7.06
C GLY A 290 -28.05 2.48 6.12
N GLY A 291 -29.33 2.74 5.85
CA GLY A 291 -30.23 1.86 5.11
C GLY A 291 -29.83 1.55 3.66
N GLY A 292 -30.18 0.33 3.21
CA GLY A 292 -29.92 -0.24 1.87
C GLY A 292 -29.16 -1.58 1.91
N TYR A 293 -28.44 -1.83 3.00
CA TYR A 293 -27.41 -2.87 3.09
C TYR A 293 -27.78 -4.09 3.94
N MET A 294 -28.90 -4.05 4.67
CA MET A 294 -29.37 -5.13 5.55
C MET A 294 -29.53 -6.48 4.84
N LYS A 295 -29.82 -6.48 3.53
CA LYS A 295 -29.98 -7.71 2.74
C LYS A 295 -28.70 -8.56 2.65
N HIS A 296 -27.54 -7.98 2.92
CA HIS A 296 -26.25 -8.69 2.92
C HIS A 296 -25.75 -9.02 4.34
N LYS A 297 -26.47 -8.59 5.38
CA LYS A 297 -26.02 -8.77 6.77
C LYS A 297 -25.79 -10.24 7.12
N ALA A 298 -26.73 -11.13 6.74
CA ALA A 298 -26.59 -12.56 7.01
C ALA A 298 -25.30 -13.15 6.39
N ASN A 299 -24.97 -12.77 5.16
CA ASN A 299 -23.74 -13.23 4.50
C ASN A 299 -22.48 -12.68 5.18
N ILE A 300 -22.52 -11.43 5.64
CA ILE A 300 -21.42 -10.81 6.38
C ILE A 300 -21.22 -11.51 7.72
N ASP A 301 -22.29 -11.72 8.49
CA ASP A 301 -22.25 -12.41 9.78
C ASP A 301 -21.68 -13.83 9.60
N GLU A 302 -22.13 -14.56 8.56
CA GLU A 302 -21.60 -15.88 8.21
C GLU A 302 -20.10 -15.82 7.86
N ASN A 303 -19.67 -14.85 7.06
CA ASN A 303 -18.27 -14.68 6.67
C ASN A 303 -17.38 -14.33 7.86
N ILE A 304 -17.82 -13.45 8.75
CA ILE A 304 -17.10 -13.10 9.99
C ILE A 304 -16.99 -14.33 10.90
N ALA A 305 -18.09 -15.07 11.10
CA ALA A 305 -18.08 -16.29 11.89
C ALA A 305 -17.12 -17.34 11.30
N THR A 306 -17.13 -17.50 9.98
CA THR A 306 -16.24 -18.40 9.24
C THR A 306 -14.78 -18.00 9.39
N LEU A 307 -14.46 -16.72 9.19
CA LEU A 307 -13.11 -16.17 9.35
C LEU A 307 -12.61 -16.36 10.79
N ASN A 308 -13.43 -16.00 11.78
CA ASN A 308 -13.10 -16.13 13.20
C ASN A 308 -12.82 -17.58 13.57
N LYS A 309 -13.66 -18.51 13.10
CA LYS A 309 -13.44 -19.95 13.33
C LYS A 309 -12.13 -20.42 12.71
N ALA A 310 -11.88 -20.07 11.44
CA ALA A 310 -10.67 -20.48 10.73
C ALA A 310 -9.39 -19.98 11.41
N VAL A 311 -9.36 -18.72 11.84
CA VAL A 311 -8.21 -18.12 12.53
C VAL A 311 -8.06 -18.65 13.97
N LYS A 312 -9.15 -18.77 14.72
CA LYS A 312 -9.12 -19.19 16.14
C LYS A 312 -8.72 -20.65 16.32
N ASP A 313 -9.30 -21.56 15.54
CA ASP A 313 -9.09 -22.99 15.75
C ASP A 313 -7.65 -23.41 15.34
N GLY A 314 -6.86 -22.47 14.78
CA GLY A 314 -5.64 -22.77 14.02
C GLY A 314 -5.91 -23.82 12.94
N GLY A 315 -7.19 -23.99 12.60
CA GLY A 315 -7.84 -25.27 12.39
C GLY A 315 -8.16 -25.40 10.93
N GLY A 316 -7.24 -26.03 10.24
CA GLY A 316 -7.07 -25.85 8.82
C GLY A 316 -8.27 -26.27 8.00
N LEU A 317 -8.58 -25.39 7.06
CA LEU A 317 -8.96 -25.81 5.72
C LEU A 317 -8.04 -26.96 5.28
N LEU A 318 -8.56 -27.91 4.49
CA LEU A 318 -7.85 -29.13 4.12
C LEU A 318 -7.54 -30.08 5.28
N HIS A 319 -8.54 -30.40 6.13
CA HIS A 319 -8.36 -31.37 7.21
C HIS A 319 -7.17 -31.04 8.14
N ASN A 320 -7.06 -29.79 8.59
CA ASN A 320 -5.95 -29.29 9.42
C ASN A 320 -4.57 -29.17 8.73
N ARG A 321 -4.51 -29.09 7.39
CA ARG A 321 -3.23 -28.93 6.68
C ARG A 321 -2.76 -27.48 6.54
N LEU A 322 -3.67 -26.52 6.44
CA LEU A 322 -3.31 -25.09 6.33
C LEU A 322 -3.64 -24.33 7.61
N HIS A 323 -2.64 -23.74 8.25
CA HIS A 323 -2.87 -22.80 9.33
C HIS A 323 -3.34 -21.47 8.75
N VAL A 324 -4.57 -21.06 9.07
CA VAL A 324 -5.13 -19.78 8.61
C VAL A 324 -4.70 -18.66 9.56
N PHE A 325 -4.20 -17.55 9.03
CA PHE A 325 -3.72 -16.43 9.83
C PHE A 325 -3.90 -15.06 9.16
N GLU A 326 -3.94 -14.03 10.00
CA GLU A 326 -3.97 -12.61 9.62
C GLU A 326 -2.80 -11.91 10.32
N CYS A 327 -2.15 -10.96 9.67
CA CYS A 327 -1.00 -10.25 10.23
C CYS A 327 -1.31 -8.76 10.44
N GLY A 328 -1.50 -7.99 9.36
CA GLY A 328 -1.71 -6.54 9.32
C GLY A 328 -1.87 -5.82 10.66
N ARG A 329 -3.11 -5.45 11.00
CA ARG A 329 -3.43 -4.62 12.19
C ARG A 329 -3.03 -5.23 13.52
N LEU A 330 -3.15 -6.55 13.67
CA LEU A 330 -2.80 -7.23 14.93
C LEU A 330 -1.30 -7.16 15.19
N LEU A 331 -0.51 -7.45 14.15
CA LEU A 331 0.95 -7.47 14.20
C LEU A 331 1.53 -6.07 14.42
N THR A 332 1.00 -5.05 13.72
CA THR A 332 1.45 -3.66 13.88
C THR A 332 1.06 -3.12 15.25
N GLY A 333 -0.14 -3.44 15.76
CA GLY A 333 -0.55 -3.11 17.13
C GLY A 333 0.43 -3.67 18.18
N GLN A 334 0.73 -4.96 18.10
CA GLN A 334 1.72 -5.62 18.98
C GLN A 334 3.11 -4.99 18.86
N TYR A 335 3.53 -4.63 17.64
CA TYR A 335 4.80 -3.95 17.43
C TYR A 335 4.86 -2.59 18.16
N TYR A 336 3.82 -1.76 18.07
CA TYR A 336 3.80 -0.46 18.75
C TYR A 336 3.66 -0.61 20.27
N GLU A 337 2.93 -1.61 20.75
CA GLU A 337 2.88 -1.93 22.19
C GLU A 337 4.27 -2.32 22.73
N ALA A 338 5.03 -3.11 21.96
CA ALA A 338 6.39 -3.52 22.32
C ALA A 338 7.43 -2.40 22.11
N ASN A 339 7.15 -1.43 21.24
CA ASN A 339 8.06 -0.34 20.87
C ASN A 339 7.33 1.01 21.02
N PRO A 340 7.06 1.47 22.26
CA PRO A 340 6.27 2.67 22.51
C PRO A 340 6.91 3.98 22.00
N HIS A 341 8.18 3.94 21.60
CA HIS A 341 8.92 5.06 21.00
C HIS A 341 8.97 5.00 19.46
N ALA A 342 8.38 3.97 18.85
CA ALA A 342 8.32 3.85 17.41
C ALA A 342 7.24 4.79 16.87
N THR A 343 7.58 5.49 15.80
CA THR A 343 6.64 6.40 15.12
C THR A 343 5.44 5.63 14.61
N ASN A 344 4.24 5.96 15.10
CA ASN A 344 3.00 5.34 14.65
C ASN A 344 2.66 5.78 13.22
N LEU A 345 2.72 4.84 12.27
CA LEU A 345 2.44 5.03 10.86
C LEU A 345 0.97 4.73 10.48
N GLY A 346 0.10 4.51 11.47
CA GLY A 346 -1.33 4.26 11.30
C GLY A 346 -1.65 3.02 10.46
N GLY A 347 -2.87 2.97 9.93
CA GLY A 347 -3.36 1.85 9.09
C GLY A 347 -2.63 1.70 7.75
N LEU A 348 -1.78 2.67 7.38
CA LEU A 348 -0.92 2.55 6.20
C LEU A 348 0.11 1.44 6.38
N LEU A 349 0.70 1.28 7.57
CA LEU A 349 1.66 0.21 7.82
C LEU A 349 1.00 -1.17 7.74
N ASP A 350 -0.23 -1.32 8.24
CA ASP A 350 -1.01 -2.56 8.12
C ASP A 350 -1.13 -2.99 6.65
N SER A 351 -1.41 -2.01 5.78
CA SER A 351 -1.55 -2.23 4.34
C SER A 351 -0.22 -2.61 3.69
N VAL A 352 0.89 -1.98 4.08
CA VAL A 352 2.24 -2.29 3.59
C VAL A 352 2.67 -3.70 3.99
N VAL A 353 2.46 -4.08 5.26
CA VAL A 353 2.74 -5.42 5.78
C VAL A 353 1.93 -6.47 5.02
N ASN A 354 0.60 -6.27 4.93
CA ASN A 354 -0.26 -7.21 4.21
C ASN A 354 0.12 -7.34 2.73
N PHE A 355 0.43 -6.22 2.07
CA PHE A 355 0.85 -6.21 0.67
C PHE A 355 2.14 -7.02 0.48
N TYR A 356 3.13 -6.82 1.33
CA TYR A 356 4.41 -7.52 1.25
C TYR A 356 4.24 -9.03 1.46
N ILE A 357 3.48 -9.45 2.47
CA ILE A 357 3.18 -10.88 2.71
C ILE A 357 2.48 -11.48 1.48
N ALA A 358 1.50 -10.79 0.91
CA ALA A 358 0.80 -11.28 -0.27
C ALA A 358 1.71 -11.39 -1.52
N THR A 359 2.64 -10.46 -1.72
CA THR A 359 3.62 -10.53 -2.82
C THR A 359 4.63 -11.66 -2.63
N GLU A 360 4.96 -12.00 -1.38
CA GLU A 360 5.93 -13.05 -1.07
C GLU A 360 5.36 -14.48 -1.02
N ALA A 361 4.03 -14.64 -1.02
CA ALA A 361 3.38 -15.95 -0.99
C ALA A 361 3.75 -16.87 -2.17
N LEU A 362 3.61 -18.19 -1.99
CA LEU A 362 3.78 -19.17 -3.07
C LEU A 362 2.77 -18.89 -4.21
N ALA A 363 1.50 -18.77 -3.83
CA ALA A 363 0.41 -18.40 -4.72
C ALA A 363 -0.40 -17.26 -4.10
N PHE A 364 -0.96 -16.41 -4.95
CA PHE A 364 -1.86 -15.35 -4.52
C PHE A 364 -3.20 -15.48 -5.22
N VAL A 365 -4.26 -15.56 -4.42
CA VAL A 365 -5.65 -15.65 -4.87
C VAL A 365 -6.35 -14.34 -4.50
N GLY A 366 -6.66 -13.54 -5.53
CA GLY A 366 -7.33 -12.26 -5.37
C GLY A 366 -8.74 -12.28 -5.96
N VAL A 367 -9.32 -11.09 -6.10
CA VAL A 367 -10.63 -10.90 -6.71
C VAL A 367 -10.61 -9.81 -7.76
N ARG A 368 -11.27 -10.08 -8.89
CA ARG A 368 -11.40 -9.09 -9.96
C ARG A 368 -12.19 -7.88 -9.45
N GLY A 369 -11.76 -6.69 -9.86
CA GLY A 369 -12.39 -5.46 -9.40
C GLY A 369 -11.91 -4.96 -8.05
N SER A 370 -11.00 -5.68 -7.38
CA SER A 370 -10.21 -5.13 -6.30
C SER A 370 -8.94 -4.48 -6.85
N SER A 371 -8.75 -3.22 -6.49
CA SER A 371 -7.53 -2.51 -6.81
C SER A 371 -6.32 -3.11 -6.09
N TYR A 372 -6.50 -3.55 -4.84
CA TYR A 372 -5.46 -4.23 -4.05
C TYR A 372 -5.01 -5.55 -4.70
N SER A 373 -5.95 -6.41 -5.13
CA SER A 373 -5.62 -7.64 -5.84
C SER A 373 -4.90 -7.37 -7.16
N THR A 374 -5.35 -6.35 -7.89
CA THR A 374 -4.72 -5.93 -9.17
C THR A 374 -3.27 -5.53 -8.97
N ASP A 375 -2.99 -4.76 -7.93
CA ASP A 375 -1.63 -4.29 -7.64
C ASP A 375 -0.73 -5.44 -7.21
N ILE A 376 -1.21 -6.37 -6.37
CA ILE A 376 -0.43 -7.57 -5.98
C ILE A 376 -0.16 -8.46 -7.19
N TRP A 377 -1.16 -8.75 -8.03
CA TRP A 377 -0.94 -9.56 -9.23
C TRP A 377 0.12 -8.94 -10.13
N THR A 378 0.04 -7.62 -10.33
CA THR A 378 1.00 -6.88 -11.13
C THR A 378 2.42 -6.96 -10.54
N THR A 379 2.56 -6.67 -9.25
CA THR A 379 3.87 -6.74 -8.58
C THR A 379 4.46 -8.14 -8.66
N ARG A 380 3.66 -9.17 -8.35
CA ARG A 380 4.08 -10.57 -8.45
C ARG A 380 4.46 -10.96 -9.87
N PHE A 381 3.73 -10.49 -10.89
CA PHE A 381 4.08 -10.73 -12.29
C PHE A 381 5.47 -10.21 -12.61
N HIS A 382 5.76 -8.96 -12.25
CA HIS A 382 7.08 -8.35 -12.48
C HIS A 382 8.19 -8.93 -11.60
N GLN A 383 7.86 -9.55 -10.47
CA GLN A 383 8.77 -10.36 -9.66
C GLN A 383 8.98 -11.79 -10.20
N GLY A 384 8.40 -12.14 -11.35
CA GLY A 384 8.49 -13.49 -11.93
C GLY A 384 7.58 -14.53 -11.27
N LYS A 385 6.72 -14.13 -10.33
CA LYS A 385 5.76 -14.98 -9.60
C LYS A 385 4.37 -15.00 -10.24
N GLY A 386 4.22 -14.41 -11.42
CA GLY A 386 2.92 -14.22 -12.10
C GLY A 386 2.16 -15.52 -12.39
N ARG A 387 2.85 -16.62 -12.73
CA ARG A 387 2.20 -17.91 -13.05
C ARG A 387 1.34 -18.45 -11.90
N MET A 388 1.63 -18.02 -10.67
CA MET A 388 0.93 -18.40 -9.44
C MET A 388 -0.06 -17.32 -8.97
N ASN A 389 -0.58 -16.51 -9.89
CA ASN A 389 -1.65 -15.56 -9.63
C ASN A 389 -2.99 -16.14 -10.06
N PHE A 390 -3.97 -16.07 -9.16
CA PHE A 390 -5.31 -16.59 -9.37
C PHE A 390 -6.38 -15.57 -8.97
N GLU A 391 -7.57 -15.68 -9.56
CA GLU A 391 -8.79 -15.02 -9.13
C GLU A 391 -9.82 -16.04 -8.66
N TYR A 392 -10.56 -15.75 -7.59
CA TYR A 392 -11.75 -16.51 -7.23
C TYR A 392 -13.01 -15.89 -7.85
N THR A 393 -13.87 -16.75 -8.40
CA THR A 393 -15.14 -16.41 -9.06
C THR A 393 -16.25 -17.34 -8.53
N PRO A 394 -17.54 -17.05 -8.78
CA PRO A 394 -18.61 -17.97 -8.42
C PRO A 394 -18.46 -19.38 -9.03
N GLU A 395 -17.75 -19.52 -10.15
CA GLU A 395 -17.52 -20.81 -10.79
C GLU A 395 -16.22 -21.51 -10.34
N GLY A 396 -15.47 -20.92 -9.40
CA GLY A 396 -14.20 -21.48 -8.90
C GLY A 396 -13.02 -20.53 -9.00
N ILE A 397 -11.84 -21.03 -8.63
CA ILE A 397 -10.57 -20.33 -8.77
C ILE A 397 -9.99 -20.57 -10.16
N LYS A 398 -9.54 -19.50 -10.82
CA LYS A 398 -8.98 -19.52 -12.17
C LYS A 398 -7.66 -18.76 -12.20
N ARG A 399 -6.74 -19.18 -13.05
CA ARG A 399 -5.49 -18.44 -13.28
C ARG A 399 -5.76 -17.07 -13.90
N ILE A 400 -4.97 -16.09 -13.49
CA ILE A 400 -4.95 -14.80 -14.19
C ILE A 400 -4.33 -15.02 -15.58
N PRO A 401 -4.98 -14.53 -16.66
CA PRO A 401 -4.48 -14.68 -18.03
C PRO A 401 -3.13 -13.97 -18.23
N ASN A 402 -2.54 -14.12 -19.42
CA ASN A 402 -1.30 -13.44 -19.81
C ASN A 402 -0.13 -13.67 -18.84
N GLY A 403 0.03 -14.91 -18.38
CA GLY A 403 1.13 -15.28 -17.46
C GLY A 403 1.01 -14.68 -16.06
N GLY A 404 -0.18 -14.20 -15.66
CA GLY A 404 -0.41 -13.64 -14.35
C GLY A 404 -0.59 -12.13 -14.29
N LEU A 405 -0.46 -11.44 -15.43
CA LEU A 405 -0.69 -10.00 -15.51
C LEU A 405 -2.18 -9.72 -15.68
N PRO A 406 -2.83 -9.01 -14.74
CA PRO A 406 -4.26 -8.75 -14.85
C PRO A 406 -4.56 -7.82 -16.03
N PRO A 407 -5.72 -7.98 -16.69
CA PRO A 407 -6.15 -7.03 -17.70
C PRO A 407 -6.31 -5.63 -17.07
N PRO A 408 -6.14 -4.54 -17.85
CA PRO A 408 -6.39 -3.19 -17.36
C PRO A 408 -7.80 -3.09 -16.77
N HIS A 409 -7.88 -2.69 -15.50
CA HIS A 409 -9.16 -2.51 -14.85
C HIS A 409 -9.81 -1.20 -15.34
N HIS A 410 -10.87 -1.31 -16.13
CA HIS A 410 -11.70 -0.15 -16.44
C HIS A 410 -12.42 0.33 -15.19
N ASN A 411 -12.41 1.64 -14.91
CA ASN A 411 -13.17 2.19 -13.79
C ASN A 411 -14.63 1.72 -13.89
N CYS A 412 -15.08 0.93 -12.90
CA CYS A 412 -16.47 0.49 -12.82
C CYS A 412 -17.36 1.75 -12.86
N LYS A 413 -18.31 1.80 -13.79
CA LYS A 413 -19.28 2.92 -13.86
C LYS A 413 -19.96 3.00 -12.50
N ARG A 414 -19.80 4.12 -11.79
CA ARG A 414 -20.54 4.35 -10.55
C ARG A 414 -22.03 4.26 -10.87
N PRO A 415 -22.84 3.51 -10.11
CA PRO A 415 -24.28 3.56 -10.27
C PRO A 415 -24.71 5.03 -10.17
N ARG A 416 -25.53 5.50 -11.12
CA ARG A 416 -26.11 6.84 -11.02
C ARG A 416 -26.89 6.87 -9.71
N LYS A 417 -26.59 7.85 -8.85
CA LYS A 417 -27.44 8.12 -7.68
C LYS A 417 -28.81 8.48 -8.25
N ASN A 418 -29.79 7.62 -8.04
CA ASN A 418 -31.20 7.92 -8.31
C ASN A 418 -31.76 8.78 -7.19
#